data_AF-A0A8T5L923-F1
#
_entry.id   AF-A0A8T5L923-F1
#
_cell.length_a   1.000
_cell.length_b   1.000
_cell.length_c   1.000
_cell.angle_alpha   90.00
_cell.angle_beta   90.00
_cell.angle_gamma   90.00
#
_symmetry.space_group_name_H-M   'P 1'
#
loop_
_entity.id
_entity.type
_entity.pdbx_description
1 polymer ?
#
loop_
_entity_poly.entity_id
_entity_poly.type
_entity_poly.pdbx_seq_one_letter_code
_entity_poly.pdbx_strand_id
1 'polypeptide(L)'
;MKKRVKQICKECGNIEYKNINWKTRIKSVSRILIYSIIGICTLVGFLALYNFIIADNLGNYNLILTMGGFRSSIGNFMNNFQSSEELSKVAFNLTKGCTDDECKAKKIYEHLKPFSSIAGEERMNPLEIWESGYGDCDELITLYMALLKELNIKSKMVCDTTHCWSRLRIDGKKILVDITLERWEEY
;
A
#
# COMPACT_ATOMS: atom_id res chain seq x y z
N MET A 1 12.20 43.68 20.06
CA MET A 1 11.46 43.91 21.32
C MET A 1 11.51 42.66 22.21
N LYS A 2 12.07 42.73 23.43
CA LYS A 2 12.08 41.61 24.39
C LYS A 2 10.68 41.46 25.02
N LYS A 3 9.95 40.37 24.72
CA LYS A 3 8.67 40.05 25.38
C LYS A 3 8.94 39.65 26.84
N ARG A 4 8.35 40.38 27.80
CA ARG A 4 8.41 40.08 29.25
C ARG A 4 7.07 39.48 29.68
N VAL A 5 7.09 38.47 30.56
CA VAL A 5 5.88 37.93 31.17
C VAL A 5 5.70 38.57 32.54
N LYS A 6 4.47 39.01 32.83
CA LYS A 6 4.09 39.57 34.13
C LYS A 6 3.92 38.41 35.11
N GLN A 7 4.72 38.37 36.18
CA GLN A 7 4.52 37.42 37.26
C GLN A 7 4.27 38.21 38.56
N ILE A 8 3.17 37.92 39.24
CA ILE A 8 2.78 38.58 40.49
C ILE A 8 3.25 37.70 41.63
N CYS A 9 4.10 38.23 42.52
CA CYS A 9 4.49 37.53 43.72
C CYS A 9 3.27 37.38 44.64
N LYS A 10 2.96 36.15 45.05
CA LYS A 10 1.78 35.86 45.89
C LYS A 10 1.91 36.39 47.32
N GLU A 11 3.13 36.58 47.82
CA GLU A 11 3.38 37.00 49.20
C GLU A 11 3.47 38.52 49.37
N CYS A 12 4.05 39.23 48.40
CA CYS A 12 4.28 40.67 48.52
C CYS A 12 3.54 41.51 47.47
N GLY A 13 2.75 40.89 46.58
CA GLY A 13 1.96 41.59 45.55
C GLY A 13 2.78 42.30 44.47
N ASN A 14 4.11 42.32 44.58
CA ASN A 14 4.99 42.97 43.63
C ASN A 14 4.99 42.27 42.28
N ILE A 15 5.01 43.08 41.22
CA ILE A 15 5.02 42.64 39.83
C ILE A 15 6.47 42.55 39.37
N GLU A 16 6.99 41.34 39.22
CA GLU A 16 8.29 41.12 38.59
C GLU A 16 8.13 40.80 37.10
N TYR A 17 8.94 41.45 36.28
CA TYR A 17 9.00 41.20 34.84
C TYR A 17 10.18 40.28 34.54
N LYS A 18 9.92 38.97 34.47
CA LYS A 18 10.96 37.99 34.13
C LYS A 18 11.25 38.06 32.63
N ASN A 19 12.50 38.32 32.26
CA ASN A 19 12.93 38.24 30.87
C ASN A 19 12.86 36.77 30.42
N ILE A 20 12.06 36.50 29.40
CA ILE A 20 11.99 35.16 28.81
C ILE A 20 13.32 34.90 28.13
N ASN A 21 14.12 34.00 28.69
CA ASN A 21 15.37 33.58 28.07
C ASN A 21 15.03 32.81 26.77
N TRP A 22 15.60 33.21 25.64
CA TRP A 22 15.33 32.60 24.34
C TRP A 22 15.55 31.07 24.34
N LYS A 23 16.48 30.57 25.19
CA LYS A 23 16.73 29.14 25.40
C LYS A 23 15.54 28.37 25.97
N THR A 24 14.69 28.98 26.82
CA THR A 24 13.50 28.29 27.37
C THR A 24 12.36 28.23 26.35
N ARG A 25 12.24 29.21 25.46
CA ARG A 25 11.31 29.15 24.32
C ARG A 25 11.69 28.08 23.31
N ILE A 26 12.97 27.95 22.98
CA ILE A 26 13.44 26.90 22.07
C ILE A 26 13.15 25.51 22.66
N LYS A 27 13.40 25.31 23.97
CA LYS A 27 13.07 24.05 24.65
C LYS A 27 11.57 23.73 24.70
N SER A 28 10.70 24.73 24.77
CA SER A 28 9.25 24.48 24.75
C SER A 28 8.76 24.14 23.34
N VAL A 29 9.27 24.84 22.32
CA VAL A 29 8.94 24.59 20.91
C VAL A 29 9.46 23.22 20.46
N SER A 30 10.68 22.83 20.87
CA SER A 30 11.23 21.52 20.55
C SER A 30 10.44 20.37 21.18
N ARG A 31 9.96 20.54 22.42
CA ARG A 31 9.08 19.55 23.07
C ARG A 31 7.76 19.39 22.33
N ILE A 32 7.12 20.51 21.94
CA ILE A 32 5.87 20.46 21.17
C ILE A 32 6.10 19.72 19.85
N LEU A 33 7.15 20.06 19.10
CA LEU A 33 7.51 19.36 17.86
C LEU A 33 7.72 17.86 18.06
N ILE A 34 8.45 17.45 19.10
CA ILE A 34 8.66 16.03 19.42
C ILE A 34 7.33 15.32 19.70
N TYR A 35 6.45 15.92 20.52
CA TYR A 35 5.14 15.32 20.80
C TYR A 35 4.24 15.28 19.57
N SER A 36 4.31 16.29 18.69
CA SER A 36 3.59 16.28 17.42
C SER A 36 4.07 15.14 16.51
N ILE A 37 5.38 14.92 16.42
CA ILE A 37 5.97 13.83 15.64
C ILE A 37 5.53 12.49 16.20
N ILE A 38 5.61 12.28 17.52
CA ILE A 38 5.15 11.05 18.16
C ILE A 38 3.64 10.85 17.92
N GLY A 39 2.84 11.92 18.03
CA GLY A 39 1.40 11.89 17.74
C GLY A 39 1.09 11.52 16.30
N ILE A 40 1.81 12.08 15.32
CA ILE A 40 1.66 11.72 13.91
C ILE A 40 2.10 10.28 13.67
N CYS A 41 3.25 9.85 14.21
CA CYS A 41 3.73 8.48 14.06
C CYS A 41 2.77 7.46 14.68
N THR A 42 2.17 7.76 15.84
CA THR A 42 1.17 6.89 16.47
C THR A 42 -0.13 6.85 15.68
N LEU A 43 -0.60 7.98 15.14
CA LEU A 43 -1.78 8.04 14.27
C LEU A 43 -1.56 7.24 12.98
N VAL A 44 -0.42 7.43 12.32
CA VAL A 44 -0.04 6.68 11.11
C VAL A 44 0.10 5.19 11.41
N GLY A 45 0.73 4.84 12.53
CA GLY A 45 0.84 3.47 13.01
C GLY A 45 -0.53 2.83 13.25
N PHE A 46 -1.46 3.56 13.88
CA PHE A 46 -2.82 3.10 14.13
C PHE A 46 -3.62 2.92 12.83
N LEU A 47 -3.51 3.85 11.88
CA LEU A 47 -4.14 3.74 10.56
C LEU A 47 -3.59 2.56 9.75
N ALA A 48 -2.28 2.32 9.83
CA ALA A 48 -1.66 1.14 9.22
C ALA A 48 -2.19 -0.15 9.86
N LEU A 49 -2.26 -0.21 11.20
CA LEU A 49 -2.81 -1.34 11.94
C LEU A 49 -4.29 -1.58 11.63
N TYR A 50 -5.09 -0.52 11.53
CA TYR A 50 -6.51 -0.60 11.22
C TYR A 50 -6.76 -1.14 9.80
N ASN A 51 -6.06 -0.60 8.80
CA ASN A 51 -6.12 -1.12 7.44
C ASN A 51 -5.65 -2.58 7.37
N PHE A 52 -4.66 -2.93 8.18
CA PHE A 52 -4.15 -4.29 8.29
C PHE A 52 -5.16 -5.27 8.91
N ILE A 53 -5.89 -4.85 9.94
CA ILE A 53 -6.98 -5.62 10.56
C ILE A 53 -8.12 -5.83 9.56
N ILE A 54 -8.53 -4.79 8.84
CA ILE A 54 -9.61 -4.86 7.84
C ILE A 54 -9.22 -5.69 6.62
N ALA A 55 -7.94 -5.73 6.25
CA ALA A 55 -7.45 -6.48 5.10
C ALA A 55 -7.52 -8.03 5.27
N ASP A 56 -8.01 -8.53 6.41
CA ASP A 56 -8.15 -9.97 6.72
C ASP A 56 -6.77 -10.70 6.84
N ASN A 57 -5.73 -9.95 7.21
CA ASN A 57 -4.35 -10.45 7.32
C ASN A 57 -4.01 -10.99 8.72
N LEU A 58 -4.92 -10.93 9.70
CA LEU A 58 -4.67 -11.34 11.09
C LEU A 58 -4.51 -12.86 11.27
N GLY A 59 -4.88 -13.67 10.28
CA GLY A 59 -4.82 -15.14 10.41
C GLY A 59 -3.41 -15.72 10.51
N ASN A 60 -2.34 -14.96 10.19
CA ASN A 60 -1.00 -15.52 10.16
C ASN A 60 0.11 -14.46 10.34
N TYR A 61 0.27 -13.92 11.56
CA TYR A 61 1.31 -12.94 11.91
C TYR A 61 2.74 -13.43 11.61
N ASN A 62 2.99 -14.74 11.70
CA ASN A 62 4.26 -15.34 11.32
C ASN A 62 4.55 -15.22 9.82
N LEU A 63 3.51 -15.28 8.97
CA LEU A 63 3.65 -15.15 7.52
C LEU A 63 4.10 -13.73 7.15
N ILE A 64 3.63 -12.70 7.86
CA ILE A 64 3.91 -11.28 7.56
C ILE A 64 5.33 -10.86 7.96
N LEU A 65 5.91 -11.53 8.96
CA LEU A 65 7.31 -11.37 9.31
C LEU A 65 8.26 -12.10 8.35
N THR A 66 7.75 -13.01 7.51
CA THR A 66 8.54 -13.53 6.39
C THR A 66 8.60 -12.50 5.26
N MET A 67 9.70 -12.52 4.50
CA MET A 67 9.88 -11.61 3.35
C MET A 67 8.70 -11.68 2.36
N GLY A 68 8.10 -12.87 2.18
CA GLY A 68 6.92 -13.08 1.32
C GLY A 68 5.66 -12.38 1.82
N GLY A 69 5.33 -12.50 3.12
CA GLY A 69 4.15 -11.84 3.66
C GLY A 69 4.29 -10.31 3.73
N PHE A 70 5.50 -9.79 3.93
CA PHE A 70 5.75 -8.35 3.83
C PHE A 70 5.57 -7.85 2.39
N ARG A 71 6.14 -8.55 1.39
CA ARG A 71 5.94 -8.24 -0.05
C ARG A 71 4.46 -8.26 -0.42
N SER A 72 3.74 -9.32 -0.02
CA SER A 72 2.29 -9.43 -0.24
C SER A 72 1.53 -8.26 0.36
N SER A 73 1.88 -7.86 1.59
CA SER A 73 1.20 -6.76 2.29
C SER A 73 1.43 -5.42 1.59
N ILE A 74 2.67 -5.13 1.18
CA ILE A 74 3.00 -3.91 0.42
C ILE A 74 2.30 -3.91 -0.94
N GLY A 75 2.39 -5.00 -1.71
CA GLY A 75 1.76 -5.10 -3.04
C GLY A 75 0.25 -4.87 -2.97
N ASN A 76 -0.43 -5.53 -2.02
CA ASN A 76 -1.86 -5.32 -1.79
C ASN A 76 -2.18 -3.87 -1.35
N PHE A 77 -1.35 -3.26 -0.51
CA PHE A 77 -1.53 -1.88 -0.08
C PHE A 77 -1.36 -0.90 -1.26
N MET A 78 -0.28 -1.04 -2.03
CA MET A 78 0.00 -0.20 -3.20
C MET A 78 -1.10 -0.31 -4.25
N ASN A 79 -1.63 -1.51 -4.48
CA ASN A 79 -2.74 -1.72 -5.41
C ASN A 79 -3.99 -0.92 -5.04
N ASN A 80 -4.23 -0.61 -3.76
CA ASN A 80 -5.36 0.22 -3.35
C ASN A 80 -5.24 1.68 -3.83
N PHE A 81 -4.01 2.17 -4.04
CA PHE A 81 -3.75 3.56 -4.46
C PHE A 81 -3.41 3.67 -5.96
N GLN A 82 -3.14 2.56 -6.63
CA GLN A 82 -2.91 2.54 -8.07
C GLN A 82 -4.26 2.61 -8.81
N SER A 83 -4.49 3.70 -9.51
CA SER A 83 -5.52 3.84 -10.54
C SER A 83 -5.00 4.81 -11.59
N SER A 84 -5.23 4.49 -12.85
CA SER A 84 -4.86 5.31 -13.99
C SER A 84 -5.97 5.21 -15.03
N GLU A 85 -6.33 6.35 -15.64
CA GLU A 85 -7.30 6.38 -16.74
C GLU A 85 -6.86 5.45 -17.88
N GLU A 86 -5.55 5.31 -18.10
CA GLU A 86 -4.98 4.45 -19.12
C GLU A 86 -5.16 2.96 -18.80
N LEU A 87 -4.83 2.53 -17.58
CA LEU A 87 -5.07 1.15 -17.15
C LEU A 87 -6.55 0.80 -17.18
N SER A 88 -7.41 1.76 -16.85
CA SER A 88 -8.86 1.62 -16.99
C SER A 88 -9.26 1.30 -18.43
N LYS A 89 -8.81 2.13 -19.39
CA LYS A 89 -9.05 1.91 -20.83
C LYS A 89 -8.52 0.56 -21.30
N VAL A 90 -7.32 0.19 -20.88
CA VAL A 90 -6.72 -1.12 -21.20
C VAL A 90 -7.60 -2.26 -20.68
N ALA A 91 -7.97 -2.23 -19.40
CA ALA A 91 -8.79 -3.28 -18.78
C ALA A 91 -10.15 -3.44 -19.47
N PHE A 92 -10.85 -2.34 -19.75
CA PHE A 92 -12.13 -2.37 -20.47
C PHE A 92 -11.98 -2.87 -21.91
N ASN A 93 -10.90 -2.52 -22.60
CA ASN A 93 -10.66 -2.96 -23.98
C ASN A 93 -10.33 -4.47 -24.05
N LEU A 94 -9.48 -4.97 -23.16
CA LEU A 94 -9.10 -6.39 -23.09
C LEU A 94 -10.30 -7.30 -22.81
N THR A 95 -11.29 -6.78 -22.11
CA THR A 95 -12.44 -7.55 -21.62
C THR A 95 -13.71 -7.31 -22.41
N LYS A 96 -13.62 -6.65 -23.57
CA LYS A 96 -14.75 -6.53 -24.50
C LYS A 96 -15.32 -7.90 -24.86
N GLY A 97 -16.63 -8.05 -24.71
CA GLY A 97 -17.36 -9.29 -25.00
C GLY A 97 -17.41 -10.29 -23.84
N CYS A 98 -16.78 -10.01 -22.69
CA CYS A 98 -16.99 -10.82 -21.49
C CYS A 98 -18.26 -10.42 -20.75
N THR A 99 -19.02 -11.43 -20.33
CA THR A 99 -20.29 -11.28 -19.60
C THR A 99 -20.15 -11.43 -18.09
N ASP A 100 -19.12 -12.15 -17.64
CA ASP A 100 -18.86 -12.45 -16.22
C ASP A 100 -17.41 -12.11 -15.83
N ASP A 101 -17.16 -12.09 -14.52
CA ASP A 101 -15.88 -11.70 -13.96
C ASP A 101 -14.78 -12.76 -14.19
N GLU A 102 -15.15 -14.03 -14.31
CA GLU A 102 -14.20 -15.11 -14.62
C GLU A 102 -13.62 -14.92 -16.03
N CYS A 103 -14.48 -14.64 -17.02
CA CYS A 103 -14.08 -14.31 -18.40
C CYS A 103 -13.16 -13.09 -18.43
N LYS A 104 -13.55 -12.00 -17.75
CA LYS A 104 -12.76 -10.77 -17.69
C LYS A 104 -11.36 -11.04 -17.12
N ALA A 105 -11.31 -11.69 -15.97
CA ALA A 105 -10.06 -12.01 -15.29
C ALA A 105 -9.17 -12.94 -16.11
N LYS A 106 -9.78 -13.92 -16.78
CA LYS A 106 -9.07 -14.86 -17.65
C LYS A 106 -8.54 -14.18 -18.91
N LYS A 107 -9.29 -13.27 -19.54
CA LYS A 107 -8.83 -12.49 -20.70
C LYS A 107 -7.60 -11.65 -20.39
N ILE A 108 -7.57 -11.00 -19.23
CA ILE A 108 -6.40 -10.25 -18.79
C ILE A 108 -5.22 -11.21 -18.56
N TYR A 109 -5.44 -12.33 -17.87
CA TYR A 109 -4.40 -13.33 -17.63
C TYR A 109 -3.78 -13.85 -18.94
N GLU A 110 -4.61 -14.28 -19.91
CA GLU A 110 -4.14 -14.78 -21.20
C GLU A 110 -3.36 -13.70 -21.99
N HIS A 111 -3.70 -12.42 -21.82
CA HIS A 111 -2.99 -11.32 -22.46
C HIS A 111 -1.62 -11.04 -21.83
N LEU A 112 -1.52 -11.18 -20.51
CA LEU A 112 -0.27 -10.95 -19.78
C LEU A 112 0.66 -12.17 -19.79
N LYS A 113 0.12 -13.37 -20.03
CA LYS A 113 0.88 -14.62 -20.18
C LYS A 113 2.17 -14.51 -21.04
N PRO A 114 2.15 -13.87 -22.23
CA PRO A 114 3.36 -13.72 -23.05
C PRO A 114 4.38 -12.68 -22.54
N PHE A 115 4.10 -11.96 -21.45
CA PHE A 115 5.04 -10.97 -20.91
C PHE A 115 6.28 -11.68 -20.38
N SER A 116 7.44 -11.04 -20.57
CA SER A 116 8.72 -11.65 -20.17
C SER A 116 8.93 -11.55 -18.66
N SER A 117 9.18 -12.68 -18.02
CA SER A 117 9.60 -12.70 -16.61
C SER A 117 11.08 -12.40 -16.52
N ILE A 118 11.44 -11.20 -16.06
CA ILE A 118 12.84 -10.77 -15.89
C ILE A 118 13.01 -10.24 -14.48
N ALA A 119 13.97 -10.79 -13.74
CA ALA A 119 14.36 -10.25 -12.44
C ALA A 119 15.04 -8.89 -12.65
N GLY A 120 14.31 -7.81 -12.35
CA GLY A 120 14.82 -6.45 -12.36
C GLY A 120 15.28 -6.01 -10.97
N GLU A 121 16.26 -5.10 -10.92
CA GLU A 121 16.62 -4.39 -9.68
C GLU A 121 15.68 -3.19 -9.42
N GLU A 122 15.12 -2.62 -10.47
CA GLU A 122 14.21 -1.46 -10.39
C GLU A 122 12.76 -1.92 -10.29
N ARG A 123 12.01 -1.30 -9.37
CA ARG A 123 10.59 -1.55 -9.17
C ARG A 123 9.76 -0.70 -10.12
N MET A 124 9.10 -1.34 -11.08
CA MET A 124 8.24 -0.67 -12.03
C MET A 124 6.81 -0.52 -11.50
N ASN A 125 6.15 0.57 -11.89
CA ASN A 125 4.71 0.73 -11.67
C ASN A 125 3.90 -0.06 -12.73
N PRO A 126 2.59 -0.34 -12.52
CA PRO A 126 1.80 -1.12 -13.47
C PRO A 126 1.79 -0.59 -14.90
N LEU A 127 1.79 0.74 -15.10
CA LEU A 127 1.79 1.31 -16.44
C LEU A 127 3.14 1.09 -17.13
N GLU A 128 4.25 1.24 -16.40
CA GLU A 128 5.58 0.92 -16.92
C GLU A 128 5.72 -0.55 -17.31
N ILE A 129 5.21 -1.48 -16.47
CA ILE A 129 5.19 -2.92 -16.76
C ILE A 129 4.34 -3.19 -18.01
N TRP A 130 3.21 -2.51 -18.16
CA TRP A 130 2.34 -2.62 -19.32
C TRP A 130 3.04 -2.16 -20.61
N GLU A 131 3.71 -1.02 -20.57
CA GLU A 131 4.43 -0.45 -21.72
C GLU A 131 5.68 -1.26 -22.08
N SER A 132 6.38 -1.80 -21.08
CA SER A 132 7.63 -2.52 -21.26
C SER A 132 7.43 -3.98 -21.68
N GLY A 133 6.31 -4.60 -21.30
CA GLY A 133 6.01 -6.00 -21.59
C GLY A 133 6.83 -7.00 -20.76
N TYR A 134 7.47 -6.56 -19.68
CA TYR A 134 8.25 -7.41 -18.78
C TYR A 134 8.14 -7.00 -17.31
N GLY A 135 8.43 -7.93 -16.41
CA GLY A 135 8.53 -7.69 -14.97
C GLY A 135 8.85 -8.98 -14.20
N ASP A 136 9.18 -8.87 -12.91
CA ASP A 136 9.30 -10.02 -12.00
C ASP A 136 7.89 -10.55 -11.59
N CYS A 137 7.85 -11.68 -10.89
CA CYS A 137 6.61 -12.33 -10.45
C CYS A 137 5.67 -11.40 -9.66
N ASP A 138 6.19 -10.56 -8.77
CA ASP A 138 5.36 -9.62 -8.02
C ASP A 138 4.92 -8.42 -8.86
N GLU A 139 5.73 -7.96 -9.80
CA GLU A 139 5.40 -6.88 -10.72
C GLU A 139 4.28 -7.28 -11.68
N LEU A 140 4.41 -8.43 -12.36
CA LEU A 140 3.37 -8.94 -13.27
C LEU A 140 2.05 -9.20 -12.53
N ILE A 141 2.12 -9.70 -11.28
CA ILE A 141 0.92 -9.85 -10.44
C ILE A 141 0.36 -8.49 -10.00
N THR A 142 1.20 -7.49 -9.74
CA THR A 142 0.74 -6.13 -9.44
C THR A 142 0.00 -5.52 -10.63
N LEU A 143 0.54 -5.64 -11.85
CA LEU A 143 -0.14 -5.22 -13.08
C LEU A 143 -1.48 -5.94 -13.25
N TYR A 144 -1.48 -7.27 -13.09
CA TYR A 144 -2.69 -8.07 -13.18
C TYR A 144 -3.77 -7.57 -12.22
N MET A 145 -3.42 -7.36 -10.95
CA MET A 145 -4.33 -6.87 -9.93
C MET A 145 -4.81 -5.44 -10.17
N ALA A 146 -3.95 -4.57 -10.73
CA ALA A 146 -4.34 -3.21 -11.09
C ALA A 146 -5.41 -3.21 -12.20
N LEU A 147 -5.25 -4.04 -13.23
CA LEU A 147 -6.23 -4.19 -14.31
C LEU A 147 -7.56 -4.78 -13.81
N LEU A 148 -7.51 -5.78 -12.91
CA LEU A 148 -8.72 -6.34 -12.28
C LEU A 148 -9.47 -5.32 -11.44
N LYS A 149 -8.74 -4.49 -10.70
CA LYS A 149 -9.31 -3.44 -9.86
C LYS A 149 -10.11 -2.44 -10.68
N GLU A 150 -9.64 -2.05 -11.86
CA GLU A 150 -10.37 -1.16 -12.78
C GLU A 150 -11.71 -1.76 -13.24
N LEU A 151 -11.86 -3.08 -13.16
CA LEU A 151 -13.10 -3.80 -13.45
C LEU A 151 -13.92 -4.16 -12.19
N ASN A 152 -13.52 -3.63 -11.02
CA ASN A 152 -14.08 -3.95 -9.70
C ASN A 152 -13.96 -5.43 -9.30
N ILE A 153 -13.01 -6.17 -9.88
CA ILE A 153 -12.74 -7.56 -9.52
C ILE A 153 -11.73 -7.59 -8.38
N LYS A 154 -12.12 -8.20 -7.25
CA LYS A 154 -11.25 -8.29 -6.07
C LYS A 154 -10.22 -9.39 -6.22
N SER A 155 -8.96 -9.02 -6.04
CA SER A 155 -7.81 -9.92 -6.04
C SER A 155 -6.86 -9.60 -4.90
N LYS A 156 -6.09 -10.59 -4.45
CA LYS A 156 -5.03 -10.42 -3.45
C LYS A 156 -3.72 -11.03 -3.96
N MET A 157 -2.63 -10.29 -3.80
CA MET A 157 -1.28 -10.84 -3.97
C MET A 157 -0.96 -11.74 -2.78
N VAL A 158 -0.37 -12.90 -3.07
CA VAL A 158 0.21 -13.80 -2.09
C VAL A 158 1.61 -14.18 -2.57
N CYS A 159 2.57 -14.11 -1.68
CA CYS A 159 3.95 -14.46 -1.94
C CYS A 159 4.48 -15.42 -0.88
N ASP A 160 5.32 -16.34 -1.32
CA ASP A 160 6.27 -17.03 -0.46
C ASP A 160 7.63 -16.30 -0.47
N THR A 161 8.69 -16.98 -0.07
CA THR A 161 10.05 -16.41 -0.01
C THR A 161 10.64 -16.07 -1.38
N THR A 162 10.15 -16.70 -2.44
CA THR A 162 10.77 -16.73 -3.77
C THR A 162 9.83 -16.32 -4.89
N HIS A 163 8.52 -16.39 -4.68
CA HIS A 163 7.54 -16.27 -5.73
C HIS A 163 6.26 -15.59 -5.26
N CYS A 164 5.55 -14.95 -6.20
CA CYS A 164 4.28 -14.27 -5.96
C CYS A 164 3.24 -14.67 -6.99
N TRP A 165 2.00 -14.83 -6.53
CA TRP A 165 0.82 -15.14 -7.34
C TRP A 165 -0.39 -14.35 -6.85
N SER A 166 -1.47 -14.36 -7.61
CA SER A 166 -2.75 -13.74 -7.26
C SER A 166 -3.76 -14.77 -6.80
N ARG A 167 -4.59 -14.40 -5.82
CA ARG A 167 -5.78 -15.14 -5.41
C ARG A 167 -7.01 -14.29 -5.68
N LEU A 168 -7.98 -14.88 -6.37
CA LEU A 168 -9.27 -14.27 -6.67
C LEU A 168 -10.38 -15.08 -6.03
N ARG A 169 -11.51 -14.40 -5.78
CA ARG A 169 -12.76 -15.04 -5.41
C ARG A 169 -13.84 -14.58 -6.38
N ILE A 170 -14.26 -15.46 -7.29
CA ILE A 170 -15.22 -15.17 -8.35
C ILE A 170 -16.33 -16.22 -8.24
N ASP A 171 -17.59 -15.78 -8.10
CA ASP A 171 -18.77 -16.66 -8.02
C ASP A 171 -18.64 -17.81 -7.01
N GLY A 172 -17.99 -17.54 -5.88
CA GLY A 172 -17.76 -18.52 -4.81
C GLY A 172 -16.55 -19.44 -5.02
N LYS A 173 -15.99 -19.50 -6.24
CA LYS A 173 -14.75 -20.22 -6.55
C LYS A 173 -13.55 -19.46 -6.03
N LYS A 174 -12.52 -20.19 -5.61
CA LYS A 174 -11.21 -19.61 -5.28
C LYS A 174 -10.26 -19.96 -6.40
N ILE A 175 -9.71 -18.94 -7.03
CA ILE A 175 -8.85 -19.10 -8.20
C ILE A 175 -7.45 -18.60 -7.83
N LEU A 176 -6.44 -19.38 -8.15
CA LEU A 176 -5.03 -19.01 -8.10
C LEU A 176 -4.57 -18.69 -9.52
N VAL A 177 -3.91 -17.54 -9.66
CA VAL A 177 -3.38 -17.06 -10.94
C VAL A 177 -1.91 -16.72 -10.78
N ASP A 178 -1.07 -17.36 -11.57
CA ASP A 178 0.37 -17.13 -11.64
C ASP A 178 0.75 -16.87 -13.10
N ILE A 179 1.17 -15.64 -13.39
CA ILE A 179 1.49 -15.24 -14.77
C ILE A 179 2.80 -15.87 -15.21
N THR A 180 3.80 -15.82 -14.34
CA THR A 180 5.17 -16.30 -14.59
C THR A 180 5.28 -17.81 -14.75
N LEU A 181 4.43 -18.59 -14.06
CA LEU A 181 4.37 -20.04 -14.18
C LEU A 181 3.19 -20.51 -15.05
N GLU A 182 2.51 -19.58 -15.74
CA GLU A 182 1.36 -19.87 -16.60
C GLU A 182 0.28 -20.74 -15.95
N ARG A 183 -0.03 -20.46 -14.68
CA ARG A 183 -0.95 -21.26 -13.87
C ARG A 183 -2.27 -20.54 -13.63
N TRP A 184 -3.36 -21.20 -13.99
CA TRP A 184 -4.74 -20.81 -13.63
C TRP A 184 -5.44 -22.04 -13.06
N GLU A 185 -5.75 -22.03 -11.77
CA GLU A 185 -6.33 -23.19 -11.09
C GLU A 185 -7.37 -22.81 -10.03
N GLU A 186 -8.32 -23.70 -9.80
CA GLU A 186 -9.26 -23.64 -8.67
C GLU A 186 -8.72 -24.43 -7.48
N TYR A 187 -8.90 -23.95 -6.24
CA TYR A 187 -8.37 -24.57 -5.02
C TYR A 187 -9.28 -24.46 -3.78
#